data_AF-A0A0B2QDW3-F1
#
_entry.id   AF-A0A0B2QDW3-F1
#
_cell.length_a   1.000
_cell.length_b   1.000
_cell.length_c   1.000
_cell.angle_alpha   90.00
_cell.angle_beta   90.00
_cell.angle_gamma   90.00
#
_symmetry.space_group_name_H-M   'P 1'
#
loop_
_entity.id
_entity.type
_entity.pdbx_description
1 polymer ?
#
loop_
_entity_poly.entity_id
_entity_poly.type
_entity_poly.pdbx_seq_one_letter_code
_entity_poly.pdbx_strand_id
1 'polypeptide(L)'
;MGRLVSEGYVLTVLAPNDEAMAKLTTEQLSEPGAPEQIMYYHIIPEYQTEESMYNAVRRFGKVRYDTLRLPHKVVAQEADGSVKFGHGDGSAYLFDPDIYTDGRISVQGIDGVLFPTVEVEGAERVRPVTRTGQNGAKVVVKHRRAFVFMTDYENNPPSRLSYT
;
A
#
# COMPACT_ATOMS: atom_id res chain seq x y z
N MET A 1 -15.43 -14.71 -41.41
CA MET A 1 -15.49 -13.32 -40.90
C MET A 1 -14.20 -13.06 -40.15
N GLY A 2 -13.28 -12.29 -40.74
CA GLY A 2 -11.97 -12.03 -40.15
C GLY A 2 -12.11 -11.23 -38.86
N ARG A 3 -11.71 -11.82 -37.74
CA ARG A 3 -11.51 -11.08 -36.49
C ARG A 3 -10.37 -10.10 -36.77
N LEU A 4 -10.68 -8.81 -36.85
CA LEU A 4 -9.66 -7.78 -36.81
C LEU A 4 -8.94 -7.97 -35.47
N VAL A 5 -7.77 -8.58 -35.54
CA VAL A 5 -6.88 -8.70 -34.39
C VAL A 5 -6.37 -7.28 -34.20
N SER A 6 -6.77 -6.63 -33.11
CA SER A 6 -6.10 -5.42 -32.66
C SER A 6 -4.66 -5.83 -32.33
N GLU A 7 -3.73 -5.73 -33.28
CA GLU A 7 -2.32 -6.15 -33.14
C GLU A 7 -1.49 -5.28 -32.17
N GLY A 8 -2.15 -4.48 -31.33
CA GLY A 8 -1.49 -3.60 -30.36
C GLY A 8 -1.87 -4.00 -28.93
N TYR A 9 -0.90 -3.94 -28.02
CA TYR A 9 -1.18 -3.93 -26.60
C TYR A 9 -2.07 -2.73 -26.28
N VAL A 10 -3.08 -2.95 -25.46
CA VAL A 10 -3.86 -1.88 -24.84
C VAL A 10 -3.36 -1.67 -23.43
N LEU A 11 -3.24 -0.41 -23.01
CA LEU A 11 -2.67 -0.07 -21.72
C LEU A 11 -3.30 1.19 -21.15
N THR A 12 -3.34 1.23 -19.82
CA THR A 12 -3.67 2.43 -19.06
C THR A 12 -2.46 2.84 -18.24
N VAL A 13 -2.09 4.11 -18.32
CA VAL A 13 -1.01 4.70 -17.52
C VAL A 13 -1.65 5.52 -16.39
N LEU A 14 -1.33 5.19 -15.15
CA LEU A 14 -1.63 6.02 -14.00
C LEU A 14 -0.49 7.02 -13.81
N ALA A 15 -0.68 8.27 -14.21
CA ALA A 15 0.35 9.30 -14.19
C ALA A 15 0.27 10.13 -12.90
N PRO A 16 1.25 10.03 -11.98
CA PRO A 16 1.29 10.91 -10.83
C PRO A 16 1.52 12.36 -11.26
N ASN A 17 0.77 13.29 -10.68
CA ASN A 17 0.95 14.71 -10.94
C ASN A 17 2.23 15.27 -10.31
N ASP A 18 2.59 16.50 -10.67
CA ASP A 18 3.80 17.16 -10.17
C ASP A 18 3.85 17.24 -8.63
N GLU A 19 2.70 17.46 -7.98
CA GLU A 19 2.60 17.49 -6.52
C GLU A 19 2.88 16.13 -5.87
N ALA A 20 2.45 15.04 -6.50
CA ALA A 20 2.73 13.68 -6.08
C ALA A 20 4.22 13.37 -6.24
N MET A 21 4.78 13.72 -7.40
CA MET A 21 6.18 13.50 -7.71
C MET A 21 7.11 14.28 -6.77
N ALA A 22 6.72 15.48 -6.35
CA ALA A 22 7.47 16.29 -5.39
C ALA A 22 7.54 15.68 -3.98
N LYS A 23 6.63 14.77 -3.63
CA LYS A 23 6.61 14.08 -2.33
C LYS A 23 7.54 12.87 -2.27
N LEU A 24 8.10 12.44 -3.41
CA LEU A 24 9.04 11.32 -3.47
C LEU A 24 10.36 11.71 -2.80
N THR A 25 10.83 10.88 -1.88
CA THR A 25 12.13 11.08 -1.26
C THR A 25 13.22 10.44 -2.11
N THR A 26 14.43 11.01 -2.06
CA THR A 26 15.59 10.42 -2.76
C THR A 26 15.84 8.99 -2.32
N GLU A 27 15.59 8.67 -1.06
CA GLU A 27 15.75 7.32 -0.48
C GLU A 27 14.86 6.29 -1.20
N GLN A 28 13.60 6.63 -1.49
CA GLN A 28 12.66 5.75 -2.22
C GLN A 28 13.07 5.48 -3.67
N LEU A 29 13.85 6.39 -4.27
CA LEU A 29 14.33 6.27 -5.65
C LEU A 29 15.77 5.75 -5.76
N SER A 30 16.51 5.72 -4.65
CA SER A 30 17.93 5.36 -4.63
C SER A 30 18.19 3.86 -4.69
N GLU A 31 17.19 3.04 -4.38
CA GLU A 31 17.30 1.59 -4.52
C GLU A 31 17.50 1.21 -6.00
N PRO A 32 18.48 0.35 -6.33
CA PRO A 32 18.72 -0.06 -7.71
C PRO A 32 17.47 -0.67 -8.35
N GLY A 33 16.99 -0.06 -9.43
CA GLY A 33 15.80 -0.50 -10.15
C GLY A 33 14.48 -0.03 -9.56
N ALA A 34 14.46 0.76 -8.47
CA ALA A 34 13.23 1.26 -7.88
C ALA A 34 12.43 2.19 -8.82
N PRO A 35 13.04 3.15 -9.54
CA PRO A 35 12.30 3.99 -10.49
C PRO A 35 11.57 3.18 -11.56
N GLU A 36 12.21 2.18 -12.13
CA GLU A 36 11.63 1.29 -13.15
C GLU A 36 10.48 0.46 -12.57
N GLN A 37 10.64 -0.03 -11.34
CA GLN A 37 9.59 -0.78 -10.65
C GLN A 37 8.36 0.06 -10.36
N ILE A 38 8.57 1.30 -9.90
CA ILE A 38 7.51 2.27 -9.68
C ILE A 38 6.80 2.53 -11.02
N MET A 39 7.53 2.80 -12.10
CA MET A 39 6.92 3.00 -13.42
C MET A 39 6.06 1.82 -13.88
N TYR A 40 6.56 0.58 -13.80
CA TYR A 40 5.80 -0.59 -14.23
C TYR A 40 4.55 -0.87 -13.37
N TYR A 41 4.58 -0.46 -12.11
CA TYR A 41 3.42 -0.59 -11.22
C TYR A 41 2.28 0.37 -11.58
N HIS A 42 2.58 1.48 -12.27
CA HIS A 42 1.60 2.44 -12.75
C HIS A 42 1.00 2.08 -14.12
N ILE A 43 1.45 1.00 -14.76
CA ILE A 43 0.94 0.59 -16.07
C ILE A 43 0.03 -0.62 -15.90
N ILE A 44 -1.24 -0.44 -16.25
CA ILE A 44 -2.26 -1.50 -16.30
C ILE A 44 -2.30 -2.02 -17.75
N PRO A 45 -2.12 -3.33 -18.00
CA PRO A 45 -2.14 -3.91 -19.34
C PRO A 45 -3.57 -4.13 -19.88
N GLU A 46 -4.46 -3.18 -19.60
CA GLU A 46 -5.84 -3.16 -20.03
C GLU A 46 -6.24 -1.72 -20.37
N TYR A 47 -7.21 -1.56 -21.27
CA TYR A 47 -7.76 -0.24 -21.57
C TYR A 47 -8.83 0.14 -20.54
N GLN A 48 -8.60 1.21 -19.78
CA GLN A 48 -9.51 1.71 -18.75
C GLN A 48 -9.70 3.21 -18.93
N THR A 49 -10.96 3.62 -19.12
CA THR A 49 -11.39 5.02 -19.08
C THR A 49 -11.86 5.38 -17.69
N GLU A 50 -12.05 6.68 -17.44
CA GLU A 50 -12.69 7.18 -16.22
C GLU A 50 -13.99 6.41 -15.92
N GLU A 51 -14.92 6.42 -16.87
CA GLU A 51 -16.24 5.81 -16.72
C GLU A 51 -16.13 4.32 -16.37
N SER A 52 -15.21 3.59 -17.01
CA SER A 52 -14.97 2.17 -16.74
C SER A 52 -14.51 1.95 -15.30
N MET A 53 -13.53 2.72 -14.83
CA MET A 53 -12.98 2.60 -13.49
C MET A 53 -14.02 2.93 -12.42
N TYR A 54 -14.77 4.02 -12.59
CA TYR A 54 -15.84 4.40 -11.67
C TYR A 54 -16.94 3.34 -11.61
N ASN A 55 -17.42 2.88 -12.76
CA ASN A 55 -18.45 1.86 -12.81
C ASN A 55 -17.99 0.55 -12.15
N ALA A 56 -16.73 0.18 -12.35
CA ALA A 56 -16.16 -1.02 -11.75
C ALA A 56 -16.14 -0.91 -10.21
N VAL A 57 -15.58 0.17 -9.65
CA VAL A 57 -15.51 0.32 -8.19
C VAL A 57 -16.89 0.52 -7.55
N ARG A 58 -17.84 1.18 -8.24
CA ARG A 58 -19.22 1.34 -7.77
C ARG A 58 -19.98 0.02 -7.71
N ARG A 59 -19.78 -0.86 -8.70
CA ARG A 59 -20.50 -2.15 -8.81
C ARG A 59 -19.89 -3.23 -7.93
N PHE A 60 -18.57 -3.29 -7.88
CA PHE A 60 -17.84 -4.37 -7.22
C PHE A 60 -17.22 -3.97 -5.87
N GLY A 61 -17.27 -2.68 -5.53
CA GLY A 61 -16.71 -2.11 -4.30
C GLY A 61 -15.18 -2.00 -4.34
N LYS A 62 -14.51 -3.15 -4.45
CA LYS A 62 -13.04 -3.27 -4.49
C LYS A 62 -12.64 -4.06 -5.74
N VAL A 63 -11.88 -3.42 -6.61
CA VAL A 63 -11.40 -3.97 -7.89
C VAL A 63 -9.87 -4.14 -7.82
N ARG A 64 -9.34 -5.14 -8.51
CA ARG A 64 -7.89 -5.37 -8.61
C ARG A 64 -7.50 -5.34 -10.08
N TYR A 65 -6.62 -4.42 -10.44
CA TYR A 65 -6.04 -4.30 -11.77
C TYR A 65 -4.69 -5.00 -11.81
N ASP A 66 -4.45 -5.78 -12.85
CA ASP A 66 -3.10 -6.24 -13.18
C ASP A 66 -2.19 -5.06 -13.49
N THR A 67 -0.90 -5.20 -13.17
CA THR A 67 0.12 -4.22 -13.55
C THR A 67 1.22 -4.92 -14.35
N LEU A 68 2.02 -4.16 -15.10
CA LEU A 68 3.21 -4.72 -15.75
C LEU A 68 4.26 -5.19 -14.73
N ARG A 69 4.14 -4.77 -13.47
CA ARG A 69 4.96 -5.26 -12.36
C ARG A 69 4.35 -6.53 -11.76
N LEU A 70 4.54 -7.66 -12.44
CA LEU A 70 4.12 -8.97 -11.91
C LEU A 70 4.90 -9.33 -10.62
N PRO A 71 4.28 -9.97 -9.62
CA PRO A 71 2.87 -10.39 -9.53
C PRO A 71 1.94 -9.34 -8.89
N HIS A 72 2.36 -8.08 -8.81
CA HIS A 72 1.66 -7.05 -8.06
C HIS A 72 0.46 -6.51 -8.83
N LYS A 73 -0.63 -6.30 -8.08
CA LYS A 73 -1.89 -5.75 -8.59
C LYS A 73 -2.17 -4.42 -7.89
N VAL A 74 -2.65 -3.44 -8.64
CA VAL A 74 -3.17 -2.19 -8.07
C VAL A 74 -4.61 -2.43 -7.66
N VAL A 75 -4.91 -2.18 -6.39
CA VAL A 75 -6.26 -2.24 -5.88
C VAL A 75 -6.93 -0.88 -6.05
N ALA A 76 -8.17 -0.87 -6.51
CA ALA A 76 -8.99 0.33 -6.63
C ALA A 76 -10.30 0.18 -5.85
N GLN A 77 -10.77 1.26 -5.24
CA GLN A 77 -12.02 1.32 -4.51
C GLN A 77 -12.66 2.70 -4.64
N GLU A 78 -13.97 2.79 -4.46
CA GLU A 78 -14.64 4.09 -4.36
C GLU A 78 -14.26 4.77 -3.05
N ALA A 79 -13.85 6.04 -3.11
CA ALA A 79 -13.66 6.88 -1.94
C ALA A 79 -13.90 8.35 -2.29
N ASP A 80 -14.62 9.07 -1.43
CA ASP A 80 -14.83 10.53 -1.53
C ASP A 80 -15.41 11.00 -2.87
N GLY A 81 -16.20 10.15 -3.53
CA GLY A 81 -16.78 10.42 -4.84
C GLY A 81 -15.81 10.22 -6.02
N SER A 82 -14.58 9.78 -5.76
CA SER A 82 -13.56 9.43 -6.77
C SER A 82 -13.16 7.95 -6.71
N VAL A 83 -12.29 7.52 -7.62
CA VAL A 83 -11.59 6.23 -7.59
C VAL A 83 -10.29 6.40 -6.81
N LYS A 84 -10.11 5.60 -5.77
CA LYS A 84 -8.89 5.54 -4.96
C LYS A 84 -8.12 4.27 -5.24
N PHE A 85 -6.86 4.42 -5.61
CA PHE A 85 -5.90 3.35 -5.86
C PHE A 85 -4.99 3.12 -4.64
N GLY A 86 -4.59 1.87 -4.43
CA GLY A 86 -3.69 1.47 -3.34
C GLY A 86 -4.33 1.47 -1.95
N HIS A 87 -3.48 1.37 -0.93
CA HIS A 87 -3.88 1.33 0.49
C HIS A 87 -2.97 2.21 1.34
N GLY A 88 -3.54 2.72 2.44
CA GLY A 88 -2.79 3.46 3.45
C GLY A 88 -2.16 4.73 2.90
N ASP A 89 -0.92 5.00 3.32
CA ASP A 89 -0.18 6.23 3.00
C ASP A 89 0.32 6.27 1.54
N GLY A 90 0.38 5.11 0.86
CA GLY A 90 0.76 4.99 -0.55
C GLY A 90 -0.44 4.96 -1.51
N SER A 91 -1.60 5.45 -1.07
CA SER A 91 -2.81 5.52 -1.90
C SER A 91 -2.85 6.80 -2.73
N ALA A 92 -3.51 6.76 -3.88
CA ALA A 92 -3.72 7.90 -4.76
C ALA A 92 -5.17 7.95 -5.24
N TYR A 93 -5.71 9.15 -5.41
CA TYR A 93 -7.02 9.40 -6.01
C TYR A 93 -6.88 9.70 -7.50
N LEU A 94 -7.88 9.27 -8.27
CA LEU A 94 -8.08 9.75 -9.64
C LEU A 94 -8.45 11.24 -9.57
N PHE A 95 -7.59 12.07 -10.16
CA PHE A 95 -7.69 13.52 -10.07
C PHE A 95 -7.98 14.15 -11.43
N ASP A 96 -7.21 13.77 -12.44
CA ASP A 96 -7.36 14.30 -13.81
C ASP A 96 -7.65 13.12 -14.76
N PRO A 97 -8.93 12.73 -14.89
CA PRO A 97 -9.32 11.59 -15.70
C PRO A 97 -9.11 11.85 -17.20
N ASP A 98 -8.78 10.77 -17.92
CA ASP A 98 -8.73 10.75 -19.39
C ASP A 98 -7.85 11.85 -20.03
N ILE A 99 -6.72 12.23 -19.38
CA ILE A 99 -5.72 13.21 -19.88
C ILE A 99 -5.35 12.95 -21.34
N TYR A 100 -5.22 11.67 -21.70
CA TYR A 100 -5.01 11.23 -23.06
C TYR A 100 -5.75 9.92 -23.29
N THR A 101 -6.50 9.84 -24.39
CA THR A 101 -7.14 8.61 -24.85
C THR A 101 -7.10 8.52 -26.37
N ASP A 102 -6.74 7.36 -26.91
CA ASP A 102 -6.76 7.09 -28.36
C ASP A 102 -7.44 5.77 -28.73
N GLY A 103 -8.06 5.10 -27.75
CA GLY A 103 -8.68 3.78 -27.88
C GLY A 103 -7.71 2.60 -27.73
N ARG A 104 -6.42 2.84 -27.50
CA ARG A 104 -5.41 1.82 -27.18
C ARG A 104 -4.64 2.15 -25.91
N ILE A 105 -4.29 3.41 -25.76
CA ILE A 105 -3.64 4.01 -24.60
C ILE A 105 -4.66 4.92 -23.93
N SER A 106 -4.82 4.77 -22.62
CA SER A 106 -5.44 5.77 -21.77
C SER A 106 -4.45 6.24 -20.71
N VAL A 107 -4.49 7.52 -20.39
CA VAL A 107 -3.65 8.12 -19.34
C VAL A 107 -4.57 8.77 -18.31
N GLN A 108 -4.40 8.37 -17.06
CA GLN A 108 -5.22 8.79 -15.94
C GLN A 108 -4.32 9.52 -14.93
N GLY A 109 -4.62 10.78 -14.65
CA GLY A 109 -3.89 11.58 -13.66
C GLY A 109 -4.26 11.18 -12.24
N ILE A 110 -3.26 10.87 -11.43
CA ILE A 110 -3.43 10.55 -10.01
C ILE A 110 -2.64 11.52 -9.12
N ASP A 111 -3.10 11.74 -7.89
CA ASP A 111 -2.54 12.71 -6.93
C ASP A 111 -1.48 12.14 -5.97
N GLY A 112 -1.06 10.90 -6.22
CA GLY A 112 -0.11 10.16 -5.40
C GLY A 112 0.71 9.19 -6.24
N VAL A 113 1.89 8.81 -5.74
CA VAL A 113 2.75 7.80 -6.36
C VAL A 113 2.44 6.45 -5.71
N LEU A 114 2.09 5.47 -6.53
CA LEU A 114 1.77 4.12 -6.09
C LEU A 114 3.06 3.28 -5.95
N PHE A 115 3.15 2.55 -4.84
CA PHE A 115 4.27 1.64 -4.60
C PHE A 115 3.79 0.18 -4.60
N PRO A 116 4.57 -0.75 -5.21
CA PRO A 116 4.24 -2.16 -5.16
C PRO A 116 4.38 -2.66 -3.73
N THR A 117 3.25 -2.89 -3.06
CA THR A 117 3.25 -3.53 -1.75
C THR A 117 3.33 -5.04 -1.92
N VAL A 118 4.09 -5.70 -1.04
CA VAL A 118 4.02 -7.15 -0.91
C VAL A 118 2.73 -7.44 -0.13
N GLU A 119 1.63 -7.70 -0.82
CA GLU A 119 0.42 -8.20 -0.17
C GLU A 119 0.75 -9.60 0.40
N VAL A 120 1.15 -9.65 1.67
CA VAL A 120 0.98 -10.87 2.47
C VAL A 120 -0.52 -11.01 2.66
N GLU A 121 -1.16 -11.83 1.83
CA GLU A 121 -2.56 -12.20 2.00
C GLU A 121 -2.80 -12.65 3.45
N GLY A 122 -3.61 -11.90 4.21
CA GLY A 122 -4.09 -12.35 5.53
C GLY A 122 -3.89 -11.45 6.75
N ALA A 123 -3.81 -10.13 6.61
CA ALA A 123 -3.90 -9.21 7.76
C ALA A 123 -5.16 -8.33 7.70
N GLU A 124 -6.32 -8.94 7.49
CA GLU A 124 -7.56 -8.35 7.98
C GLU A 124 -7.52 -8.42 9.51
N ARG A 125 -6.96 -7.37 10.14
CA ARG A 125 -7.06 -7.17 11.59
C ARG A 125 -8.53 -6.99 11.93
N VAL A 126 -9.18 -8.12 12.24
CA VAL A 126 -10.46 -8.19 12.93
C VAL A 126 -10.34 -7.33 14.18
N ARG A 127 -10.95 -6.14 14.15
CA ARG A 127 -11.16 -5.32 15.35
C ARG A 127 -12.05 -6.17 16.27
N PRO A 128 -11.62 -6.53 17.50
CA PRO A 128 -12.51 -7.24 18.39
C PRO A 128 -13.61 -6.27 18.82
N VAL A 129 -14.82 -6.52 18.32
CA VAL A 129 -16.04 -5.86 18.78
C VAL A 129 -16.23 -6.23 20.25
N THR A 130 -16.07 -5.23 21.12
CA THR A 130 -16.40 -5.31 22.54
C THR A 130 -17.89 -5.59 22.69
N ARG A 131 -18.25 -6.86 22.91
CA ARG A 131 -19.56 -7.25 23.44
C ARG A 131 -19.48 -7.34 24.96
N THR A 132 -19.97 -6.28 25.59
CA THR A 132 -20.39 -6.24 26.99
C THR A 132 -21.54 -7.21 27.20
N GLY A 133 -21.46 -8.11 28.19
CA GLY A 133 -22.62 -8.91 28.61
C GLY A 133 -22.31 -10.29 29.19
N GLN A 134 -21.86 -10.31 30.45
CA GLN A 134 -22.23 -11.25 31.51
C GLN A 134 -22.21 -12.77 31.21
N ASN A 135 -21.29 -13.49 31.84
CA ASN A 135 -21.63 -14.72 32.58
C ASN A 135 -20.57 -14.99 33.66
N GLY A 136 -21.04 -15.21 34.89
CA GLY A 136 -20.20 -15.54 36.02
C GLY A 136 -19.74 -16.99 35.99
N ALA A 137 -18.50 -17.23 36.41
CA ALA A 137 -18.10 -18.46 37.09
C ALA A 137 -16.79 -18.21 37.85
N LYS A 138 -16.82 -18.55 39.14
CA LYS A 138 -15.74 -18.42 40.12
C LYS A 138 -14.52 -19.27 39.74
N VAL A 139 -13.31 -18.71 39.81
CA VAL A 139 -12.10 -19.50 40.09
C VAL A 139 -11.17 -18.73 41.03
N VAL A 140 -10.72 -19.45 42.04
CA VAL A 140 -10.04 -19.05 43.28
C VAL A 140 -8.63 -18.51 43.02
N VAL A 141 -8.35 -17.27 43.45
CA VAL A 141 -7.01 -16.69 43.44
C VAL A 141 -6.29 -17.02 44.76
N LYS A 142 -5.25 -17.86 44.67
CA LYS A 142 -4.34 -18.17 45.77
C LYS A 142 -3.19 -17.15 45.79
N HIS A 143 -3.17 -16.37 46.86
CA HIS A 143 -2.18 -15.33 47.19
C HIS A 143 -0.79 -15.92 47.48
N ARG A 144 0.30 -15.33 46.94
CA ARG A 144 1.63 -15.33 47.57
C ARG A 144 2.39 -14.01 47.29
N ARG A 145 3.10 -13.59 48.34
CA ARG A 145 3.62 -12.26 48.68
C ARG A 145 4.80 -11.75 47.84
N ALA A 146 4.97 -10.42 47.94
CA ALA A 146 6.02 -9.56 47.41
C ALA A 146 7.46 -9.92 47.81
N PHE A 147 8.42 -9.46 47.00
CA PHE A 147 9.73 -9.00 47.47
C PHE A 147 10.27 -7.89 46.55
N VAL A 148 10.67 -6.78 47.18
CA VAL A 148 11.31 -5.59 46.60
C VAL A 148 12.82 -5.84 46.60
N PHE A 149 13.53 -5.42 45.55
CA PHE A 149 14.95 -5.06 45.68
C PHE A 149 15.26 -3.78 44.90
N MET A 150 15.76 -2.83 45.66
CA MET A 150 16.33 -1.54 45.33
C MET A 150 17.80 -1.66 45.75
N THR A 151 18.74 -1.33 44.87
CA THR A 151 20.05 -0.74 45.23
C THR A 151 20.85 -0.38 43.98
N ASP A 152 21.26 0.88 43.94
CA ASP A 152 22.26 1.49 43.08
C ASP A 152 23.62 0.78 43.15
N TYR A 153 24.42 0.84 42.08
CA TYR A 153 25.87 0.75 42.18
C TYR A 153 26.57 1.58 41.10
N GLU A 154 27.21 2.65 41.57
CA GLU A 154 28.14 3.55 40.88
C GLU A 154 29.51 2.88 40.60
N ASN A 155 30.12 3.30 39.49
CA ASN A 155 31.54 3.66 39.27
C ASN A 155 32.70 2.77 39.78
N ASN A 156 33.52 2.28 38.83
CA ASN A 156 34.96 2.61 38.63
C ASN A 156 35.79 1.40 38.11
N PRO A 157 36.57 1.52 37.01
CA PRO A 157 37.49 0.45 36.55
C PRO A 157 38.86 0.48 37.27
N PRO A 158 39.54 -0.66 37.47
CA PRO A 158 40.86 -0.69 38.07
C PRO A 158 41.98 -0.46 37.04
N SER A 159 42.94 0.37 37.44
CA SER A 159 44.27 0.52 36.85
C SER A 159 45.24 -0.50 37.45
N ARG A 160 46.16 -1.09 36.66
CA ARG A 160 47.63 -1.15 36.88
C ARG A 160 48.42 -2.20 36.07
N LEU A 161 49.49 -1.69 35.43
CA LEU A 161 50.91 -2.13 35.40
C LEU A 161 51.38 -3.39 34.61
N SER A 162 51.91 -3.13 33.39
CA SER A 162 53.32 -3.24 32.89
C SER A 162 54.18 -4.54 32.92
N TYR A 163 55.22 -4.49 32.06
CA TYR A 163 56.29 -5.45 31.63
C TYR A 163 55.95 -6.13 30.29
N THR A 164 56.72 -6.03 29.20
CA THR A 164 58.14 -5.67 28.98
C THR A 164 58.29 -5.11 27.56
#